data_AF-A0A924VQL2-F1
#
_entry.id   AF-A0A924VQL2-F1
#
_cell.length_a   1.000
_cell.length_b   1.000
_cell.length_c   1.000
_cell.angle_alpha   90.00
_cell.angle_beta   90.00
_cell.angle_gamma   90.00
#
_symmetry.space_group_name_H-M   'P 1'
#
loop_
_entity.id
_entity.type
_entity.pdbx_description
1 polymer ?
#
loop_
_entity_poly.entity_id
_entity_poly.type
_entity_poly.pdbx_seq_one_letter_code
_entity_poly.pdbx_strand_id
1 'polypeptide(L)'
;MYLKSLTLKGFKSFAQATTFAFEQGVTCVVGPNGSGKSNVVDALAWVMGEQGAKTLRGGKMEDVIFAGTATKGPLGRAEVILTIDNSDGALPIDYAEVTISRTLFRNGGSEYAINGDTCRLLDVQELLSDSGLGREMHVIVGQGQLDAVLHASPEERRGFIEEAAGILKHRRRKEKTIRKLDAMQANLTRLSDLAGEIRRQLKPLGHQAEIAKEAQSIASIVRDARARLLADEVVTLRTAITTSSRSESERKTQRIVLQEQLDQAKLREHRIEQSQEGDAVDAARRTSFGLESVQERLRNLYSLANQRLLLLGQQAEGPDAVQGVTRQMVSDAEDEVGRIAATIVDAEAAWHDAQAATAVARANLDGLDEQIAYQSTLVSRHDLEIAGLTGLKDSAASRLAAVRGEVLRQQNALDAARERRELAQVAFVELEAEAMVSDTGETDLDAAYETAQAEVVDAEAEIDRLRDALHGNERERGALAARVSALSSAMEQKDGSSALVAARLDGIQGLVAEHVQVSPGYEAAIAAALGSLTDAVLSDSRDAALAALEYSANNDLGRVEVVLGETAVDVLAARPLEVSLGDAIVSAAHVVTAPGGVRLLLSGILIADDLVTARDAWSR
;
A
#
# COMPACT_ATOMS: atom_id res chain seq x y z
N MET A 1 47.82 -24.87 16.74
CA MET A 1 47.36 -24.75 15.37
C MET A 1 48.51 -24.30 14.51
N TYR A 2 48.88 -25.07 13.48
CA TYR A 2 49.89 -24.66 12.51
C TYR A 2 49.60 -25.28 11.13
N LEU A 3 50.14 -24.68 10.06
CA LEU A 3 50.05 -25.24 8.73
C LEU A 3 50.93 -26.49 8.66
N LYS A 4 50.39 -27.65 8.29
CA LYS A 4 51.13 -28.91 8.21
C LYS A 4 51.63 -29.17 6.79
N SER A 5 50.76 -28.98 5.80
CA SER A 5 51.15 -29.11 4.39
C SER A 5 50.28 -28.30 3.43
N LEU A 6 50.86 -27.89 2.31
CA LEU A 6 50.16 -27.27 1.17
C LEU A 6 50.49 -28.05 -0.10
N THR A 7 49.48 -28.58 -0.77
CA THR A 7 49.62 -29.26 -2.06
C THR A 7 49.01 -28.43 -3.17
N LEU A 8 49.81 -28.13 -4.20
CA LEU A 8 49.43 -27.35 -5.37
C LEU A 8 49.39 -28.24 -6.61
N LYS A 9 48.29 -28.22 -7.36
CA LYS A 9 48.14 -28.99 -8.60
C LYS A 9 47.48 -28.15 -9.68
N GLY A 10 48.20 -27.89 -10.76
CA GLY A 10 47.71 -27.07 -11.86
C GLY A 10 47.46 -25.61 -11.50
N PHE A 11 48.03 -25.12 -10.40
CA PHE A 11 47.89 -23.76 -9.91
C PHE A 11 49.05 -22.90 -10.39
N LYS A 12 48.78 -21.88 -11.21
CA LYS A 12 49.78 -20.96 -11.78
C LYS A 12 51.00 -21.70 -12.31
N SER A 13 52.20 -21.43 -11.78
CA SER A 13 53.47 -22.06 -12.20
C SER A 13 53.59 -23.56 -11.90
N PHE A 14 52.68 -24.15 -11.10
CA PHE A 14 52.79 -25.52 -10.61
C PHE A 14 51.96 -26.50 -11.47
N ALA A 15 52.55 -26.97 -12.57
CA ALA A 15 51.90 -27.94 -13.47
C ALA A 15 51.78 -29.36 -12.88
N GLN A 16 52.74 -29.77 -12.04
CA GLN A 16 52.72 -31.06 -11.35
C GLN A 16 52.32 -30.87 -9.88
N ALA A 17 51.71 -31.89 -9.30
CA ALA A 17 51.38 -31.92 -7.88
C ALA A 17 52.65 -31.70 -7.06
N THR A 18 52.72 -30.57 -6.37
CA THR A 18 53.86 -30.17 -5.53
C THR A 18 53.36 -29.97 -4.11
N THR A 19 53.90 -30.73 -3.17
CA THR A 19 53.54 -30.66 -1.74
C THR A 19 54.65 -29.99 -0.96
N PHE A 20 54.31 -28.92 -0.25
CA PHE A 20 55.15 -28.25 0.73
C PHE A 20 54.78 -28.77 2.11
N ALA A 21 55.76 -29.30 2.85
CA ALA A 21 55.62 -29.61 4.26
C ALA A 21 56.12 -28.42 5.08
N PHE A 22 55.36 -28.03 6.10
CA PHE A 22 55.70 -26.93 6.98
C PHE A 22 55.92 -27.46 8.40
N GLU A 23 56.92 -26.90 9.07
CA GLU A 23 57.22 -27.20 10.47
C GLU A 23 56.75 -26.04 11.36
N GLN A 24 56.58 -26.31 12.66
CA GLN A 24 56.27 -25.26 13.62
C GLN A 24 57.45 -24.29 13.73
N GLY A 25 57.17 -22.99 13.54
CA GLY A 25 58.17 -21.93 13.61
C GLY A 25 58.24 -21.09 12.33
N VAL A 26 59.46 -20.73 11.92
CA VAL A 26 59.69 -19.87 10.75
C VAL A 26 60.11 -20.71 9.55
N THR A 27 59.28 -20.73 8.50
CA THR A 27 59.63 -21.36 7.22
C THR A 27 60.01 -20.28 6.20
N CYS A 28 61.23 -20.36 5.66
CA CYS A 28 61.72 -19.42 4.65
C CYS A 28 61.64 -20.03 3.24
N VAL A 29 60.86 -19.40 2.35
CA VAL A 29 60.76 -19.80 0.93
C VAL A 29 61.69 -18.94 0.07
N VAL A 30 62.80 -19.52 -0.38
CA VAL A 30 63.84 -18.82 -1.16
C VAL A 30 63.92 -19.29 -2.62
N GLY A 31 64.40 -18.42 -3.51
CA GLY A 31 64.63 -18.76 -4.91
C GLY A 31 64.91 -17.51 -5.77
N PRO A 32 65.21 -17.66 -7.07
CA PRO A 32 65.43 -16.54 -7.99
C PRO A 32 64.13 -15.84 -8.43
N ASN A 33 64.19 -14.56 -8.85
CA ASN A 33 63.00 -13.84 -9.32
C ASN A 33 62.27 -14.62 -10.43
N GLY A 34 60.93 -14.69 -10.33
CA GLY A 34 60.11 -15.48 -11.26
C GLY A 34 59.97 -16.97 -10.92
N SER A 35 60.62 -17.49 -9.87
CA SER A 35 60.53 -18.91 -9.48
C SER A 35 59.20 -19.34 -8.84
N GLY A 36 58.17 -18.50 -8.87
CA GLY A 36 56.85 -18.83 -8.30
C GLY A 36 56.74 -18.75 -6.78
N LYS A 37 57.70 -18.15 -6.06
CA LYS A 37 57.64 -17.96 -4.59
C LYS A 37 56.33 -17.33 -4.13
N SER A 38 55.98 -16.21 -4.75
CA SER A 38 54.81 -15.47 -4.37
C SER A 38 53.51 -16.20 -4.77
N ASN A 39 53.56 -17.13 -5.73
CA ASN A 39 52.41 -17.98 -6.06
C ASN A 39 52.06 -18.96 -4.93
N VAL A 40 53.00 -19.28 -4.03
CA VAL A 40 52.72 -20.08 -2.83
C VAL A 40 51.82 -19.30 -1.86
N VAL A 41 52.11 -18.01 -1.68
CA VAL A 41 51.28 -17.10 -0.86
C VAL A 41 49.90 -16.90 -1.50
N ASP A 42 49.85 -16.73 -2.82
CA ASP A 42 48.58 -16.61 -3.54
C ASP A 42 47.74 -17.88 -3.41
N ALA A 43 48.36 -19.07 -3.38
CA ALA A 43 47.63 -20.33 -3.19
C ALA A 43 47.04 -20.46 -1.79
N LEU A 44 47.75 -20.01 -0.76
CA LEU A 44 47.24 -19.94 0.62
C LEU A 44 46.05 -18.97 0.72
N ALA A 45 46.18 -17.76 0.17
CA ALA A 45 45.07 -16.81 0.13
C ALA A 45 43.86 -17.35 -0.64
N TRP A 46 44.12 -18.06 -1.75
CA TRP A 46 43.08 -18.63 -2.59
C TRP A 46 42.29 -19.74 -1.90
N VAL A 47 42.94 -20.70 -1.26
CA VAL A 47 42.26 -21.80 -0.56
C VAL A 47 41.52 -21.31 0.69
N MET A 48 41.99 -20.23 1.32
CA MET A 48 41.31 -19.55 2.44
C MET A 48 40.09 -18.70 2.02
N GLY A 49 39.79 -18.62 0.71
CA GLY A 49 38.55 -18.02 0.22
C GLY A 49 38.68 -16.65 -0.45
N GLU A 50 39.88 -16.22 -0.85
CA GLU A 50 40.07 -15.02 -1.66
C GLU A 50 39.41 -15.18 -3.05
N GLN A 51 38.54 -14.21 -3.41
CA GLN A 51 37.78 -14.22 -4.67
C GLN A 51 38.28 -13.19 -5.69
N GLY A 52 39.09 -12.22 -5.26
CA GLY A 52 39.63 -11.19 -6.12
C GLY A 52 40.73 -11.70 -7.03
N ALA A 53 40.45 -11.80 -8.34
CA ALA A 53 41.48 -12.13 -9.34
C ALA A 53 42.67 -11.16 -9.28
N LYS A 54 42.41 -9.87 -9.02
CA LYS A 54 43.45 -8.83 -8.86
C LYS A 54 44.37 -9.08 -7.67
N THR A 55 43.81 -9.49 -6.52
CA THR A 55 44.56 -9.82 -5.30
C THR A 55 45.49 -11.02 -5.55
N LEU A 56 45.02 -11.97 -6.36
CA LEU A 56 45.78 -13.13 -6.81
C LEU A 56 46.68 -12.79 -8.00
N ARG A 57 46.92 -11.52 -8.35
CA ARG A 57 47.79 -11.12 -9.48
C ARG A 57 47.42 -11.78 -10.81
N GLY A 58 46.12 -11.92 -11.08
CA GLY A 58 45.54 -12.36 -12.34
C GLY A 58 44.53 -11.34 -12.88
N GLY A 59 44.21 -11.41 -14.17
CA GLY A 59 43.16 -10.58 -14.78
C GLY A 59 41.77 -11.19 -14.61
N LYS A 60 41.67 -12.52 -14.72
CA LYS A 60 40.47 -13.33 -14.54
C LYS A 60 40.73 -14.46 -13.55
N MET A 61 39.67 -15.01 -12.95
CA MET A 61 39.81 -16.15 -12.03
C MET A 61 40.35 -17.41 -12.74
N GLU A 62 40.10 -17.56 -14.04
CA GLU A 62 40.65 -18.64 -14.86
C GLU A 62 42.19 -18.58 -14.97
N ASP A 63 42.80 -17.40 -14.79
CA ASP A 63 44.26 -17.20 -14.88
C ASP A 63 45.02 -17.86 -13.71
N VAL A 64 44.28 -18.36 -12.71
CA VAL A 64 44.83 -19.17 -11.62
C VAL A 64 45.18 -20.58 -12.10
N ILE A 65 44.58 -21.04 -13.20
CA ILE A 65 44.85 -22.35 -13.80
C ILE A 65 46.11 -22.28 -14.65
N PHE A 66 46.99 -23.27 -14.55
CA PHE A 66 48.21 -23.37 -15.36
C PHE A 66 47.88 -23.26 -16.86
N ALA A 67 48.32 -22.16 -17.46
CA ALA A 67 48.07 -21.80 -18.86
C ALA A 67 48.94 -22.59 -19.87
N GLY A 68 49.87 -23.43 -19.39
CA GLY A 68 50.81 -24.16 -20.25
C GLY A 68 52.18 -23.48 -20.33
N THR A 69 53.20 -24.25 -20.72
CA THR A 69 54.53 -23.77 -21.11
C THR A 69 54.89 -24.34 -22.48
N ALA A 70 56.02 -23.93 -23.06
CA ALA A 70 56.51 -24.46 -24.34
C ALA A 70 56.66 -26.00 -24.36
N THR A 71 56.81 -26.64 -23.19
CA THR A 71 56.99 -28.09 -23.04
C THR A 71 55.79 -28.84 -22.46
N LYS A 72 54.78 -28.15 -21.92
CA LYS A 72 53.60 -28.76 -21.28
C LYS A 72 52.31 -28.03 -21.65
N GLY A 73 51.31 -28.79 -22.07
CA GLY A 73 49.99 -28.25 -22.41
C GLY A 73 49.25 -27.63 -21.21
N PRO A 74 48.27 -26.74 -21.48
CA PRO A 74 47.42 -26.15 -20.46
C PRO A 74 46.59 -27.20 -19.72
N LEU A 75 46.36 -26.97 -18.42
CA LEU A 75 45.47 -27.82 -17.61
C LEU A 75 44.04 -27.28 -17.58
N GLY A 76 43.07 -28.18 -17.39
CA GLY A 76 41.64 -27.83 -17.32
C GLY A 76 41.12 -27.49 -15.93
N ARG A 77 41.94 -27.72 -14.88
CA ARG A 77 41.59 -27.43 -13.49
C ARG A 77 42.82 -27.08 -12.65
N ALA A 78 42.61 -26.27 -11.63
CA ALA A 78 43.57 -26.01 -10.55
C ALA A 78 42.98 -26.50 -9.23
N GLU A 79 43.81 -27.13 -8.41
CA GLU A 79 43.44 -27.68 -7.11
C GLU A 79 44.52 -27.30 -6.10
N VAL A 80 44.09 -26.74 -4.98
CA VAL A 80 44.96 -26.41 -3.84
C VAL A 80 44.38 -27.06 -2.60
N ILE A 81 45.21 -27.80 -1.88
CA ILE A 81 44.86 -28.54 -0.68
C ILE A 81 45.75 -28.04 0.46
N LEU A 82 45.13 -27.52 1.52
CA LEU A 82 45.78 -27.04 2.72
C LEU A 82 45.41 -27.93 3.89
N THR A 83 46.41 -28.50 4.55
CA THR A 83 46.22 -29.29 5.77
C THR A 83 46.74 -28.52 6.96
N ILE A 84 45.88 -28.35 7.96
CA ILE A 84 46.13 -27.64 9.21
C ILE A 84 46.05 -28.64 10.36
N ASP A 85 47.03 -28.59 11.25
CA ASP A 85 46.98 -29.32 12.52
C ASP A 85 46.11 -28.52 13.51
N ASN A 86 45.06 -29.15 14.00
CA ASN A 86 44.07 -28.60 14.92
C ASN A 86 44.09 -29.31 16.29
N SER A 87 45.24 -29.86 16.69
CA SER A 87 45.37 -30.58 17.97
C SER A 87 45.06 -29.71 19.21
N ASP A 88 45.11 -28.39 19.07
CA ASP A 88 44.76 -27.40 20.11
C ASP A 88 43.29 -26.95 20.09
N GLY A 89 42.48 -27.46 19.15
CA GLY A 89 41.04 -27.18 19.08
C GLY A 89 40.69 -25.72 18.73
N ALA A 90 41.59 -25.00 18.07
CA ALA A 90 41.37 -23.61 17.67
C ALA A 90 40.31 -23.46 16.56
N LEU A 91 40.13 -24.49 15.72
CA LEU A 91 39.02 -24.59 14.78
C LEU A 91 37.84 -25.32 15.44
N PRO A 92 36.59 -24.84 15.26
CA PRO A 92 35.38 -25.46 15.79
C PRO A 92 34.99 -26.75 15.04
N ILE A 93 35.92 -27.72 14.96
CA ILE A 93 35.76 -29.03 14.32
C ILE A 93 36.46 -30.09 15.17
N ASP A 94 35.79 -31.22 15.41
CA ASP A 94 36.28 -32.33 16.26
C ASP A 94 37.39 -33.19 15.63
N TYR A 95 38.06 -32.70 14.58
CA TYR A 95 39.16 -33.40 13.91
C TYR A 95 40.50 -32.78 14.30
N ALA A 96 41.46 -33.63 14.67
CA ALA A 96 42.84 -33.21 14.97
C ALA A 96 43.59 -32.69 13.74
N GLU A 97 43.17 -33.08 12.53
CA GLU A 97 43.70 -32.57 11.27
C GLU A 97 42.55 -32.11 10.38
N VAL A 98 42.65 -30.88 9.86
CA VAL A 98 41.65 -30.27 8.99
C VAL A 98 42.27 -30.00 7.64
N THR A 99 41.73 -30.62 6.60
CA THR A 99 42.15 -30.44 5.21
C THR A 99 41.13 -29.63 4.45
N ILE A 100 41.49 -28.42 4.03
CA ILE A 100 40.66 -27.54 3.21
C ILE A 100 41.17 -27.62 1.77
N SER A 101 40.29 -27.92 0.84
CA SER A 101 40.61 -27.97 -0.59
C SER A 101 39.72 -27.03 -1.39
N ARG A 102 40.31 -26.40 -2.40
CA ARG A 102 39.60 -25.60 -3.39
C ARG A 102 39.99 -26.07 -4.78
N THR A 103 38.99 -26.38 -5.59
CA THR A 103 39.15 -26.79 -6.98
C THR A 103 38.43 -25.81 -7.90
N LEU A 104 39.12 -25.31 -8.92
CA LEU A 104 38.55 -24.44 -9.95
C LEU A 104 38.70 -25.09 -11.31
N PHE A 105 37.59 -25.13 -12.03
CA PHE A 105 37.49 -25.64 -13.38
C PHE A 105 37.49 -24.48 -14.36
N ARG A 106 38.00 -24.73 -15.58
CA ARG A 106 38.04 -23.71 -16.65
C ARG A 106 36.65 -23.23 -17.10
N ASN A 107 35.58 -23.96 -16.77
CA ASN A 107 34.19 -23.53 -17.02
C ASN A 107 33.68 -22.49 -15.99
N GLY A 108 34.52 -22.05 -15.04
CA GLY A 108 34.18 -21.07 -14.01
C GLY A 108 33.64 -21.67 -12.71
N GLY A 109 33.38 -22.97 -12.64
CA GLY A 109 32.96 -23.65 -11.42
C GLY A 109 34.08 -23.71 -10.39
N SER A 110 33.82 -23.25 -9.16
CA SER A 110 34.71 -23.38 -8.00
C SER A 110 34.03 -24.24 -6.95
N GLU A 111 34.71 -25.30 -6.51
CA GLU A 111 34.24 -26.21 -5.46
C GLU A 111 35.16 -26.09 -4.25
N TYR A 112 34.57 -26.12 -3.06
CA TYR A 112 35.28 -26.16 -1.79
C TYR A 112 34.95 -27.48 -1.09
N ALA A 113 35.94 -28.08 -0.42
CA ALA A 113 35.70 -29.21 0.45
C ALA A 113 36.56 -29.16 1.71
N ILE A 114 35.97 -29.57 2.83
CA ILE A 114 36.62 -29.71 4.13
C ILE A 114 36.67 -31.21 4.45
N ASN A 115 37.85 -31.76 4.67
CA ASN A 115 38.09 -33.19 4.90
C ASN A 115 37.49 -34.12 3.83
N GLY A 116 37.33 -33.62 2.60
CA GLY A 116 36.74 -34.36 1.48
C GLY A 116 35.24 -34.12 1.26
N ASP A 117 34.55 -33.51 2.22
CA ASP A 117 33.12 -33.18 2.10
C ASP A 117 32.92 -31.83 1.43
N THR A 118 32.07 -31.78 0.41
CA THR A 118 31.79 -30.55 -0.35
C THR A 118 31.03 -29.53 0.52
N CYS A 119 31.53 -28.30 0.59
CA CYS A 119 30.97 -27.23 1.41
C CYS A 119 30.85 -25.91 0.62
N ARG A 120 30.15 -24.93 1.20
CA ARG A 120 30.06 -23.59 0.61
C ARG A 120 31.26 -22.76 1.04
N LEU A 121 31.57 -21.72 0.25
CA LEU A 121 32.57 -20.72 0.63
C LEU A 121 32.26 -20.10 2.00
N LEU A 122 30.98 -19.86 2.30
CA LEU A 122 30.57 -19.29 3.57
C LEU A 122 31.00 -20.16 4.75
N ASP A 123 30.89 -21.48 4.60
CA ASP A 123 31.23 -22.45 5.65
C ASP A 123 32.74 -22.46 5.92
N VAL A 124 33.57 -22.37 4.85
CA VAL A 124 35.04 -22.23 4.97
C VAL A 124 35.42 -20.89 5.63
N GLN A 125 34.74 -19.81 5.26
CA GLN A 125 34.99 -18.48 5.82
C GLN A 125 34.60 -18.39 7.29
N GLU A 126 33.46 -18.97 7.67
CA GLU A 126 32.99 -19.02 9.06
C GLU A 126 33.95 -19.85 9.92
N LEU A 127 34.37 -21.01 9.43
CA LEU A 127 35.36 -21.88 10.08
C LEU A 127 36.68 -21.14 10.36
N LEU A 128 37.22 -20.43 9.37
CA LEU A 128 38.50 -19.72 9.51
C LEU A 128 38.38 -18.41 10.29
N SER A 129 37.20 -17.79 10.31
CA SER A 129 36.95 -16.53 11.04
C SER A 129 37.12 -16.67 12.55
N ASP A 130 36.79 -17.82 13.13
CA ASP A 130 36.93 -18.04 14.57
C ASP A 130 38.37 -18.36 15.00
N SER A 131 39.18 -18.91 14.09
CA SER A 131 40.61 -19.21 14.32
C SER A 131 41.57 -18.04 14.07
N GLY A 132 41.06 -16.89 13.60
CA GLY A 132 41.88 -15.72 13.27
C GLY A 132 42.60 -15.80 11.92
N LEU A 133 42.26 -16.78 11.06
CA LEU A 133 42.82 -17.01 9.72
C LEU A 133 41.87 -16.54 8.59
N GLY A 134 40.91 -15.67 8.91
CA GLY A 134 39.86 -15.22 7.99
C GLY A 134 40.31 -14.20 6.91
N ARG A 135 39.41 -13.91 5.96
CA ARG A 135 39.63 -13.05 4.78
C ARG A 135 40.22 -11.66 5.08
N GLU A 136 39.89 -11.09 6.22
CA GLU A 136 40.26 -9.70 6.58
C GLU A 136 41.35 -9.66 7.66
N MET A 137 41.67 -10.81 8.28
CA MET A 137 42.76 -10.92 9.24
C MET A 137 44.08 -10.87 8.48
N HIS A 138 44.89 -9.84 8.77
CA HIS A 138 46.20 -9.53 8.17
C HIS A 138 47.31 -10.57 8.40
N VAL A 139 46.97 -11.86 8.43
CA VAL A 139 47.90 -13.00 8.57
C VAL A 139 48.71 -13.19 7.29
N ILE A 140 48.11 -12.88 6.13
CA ILE A 140 48.80 -12.92 4.84
C ILE A 140 49.08 -11.48 4.41
N VAL A 141 50.33 -11.04 4.55
CA VAL A 141 50.77 -9.73 4.06
C VAL A 141 51.23 -9.87 2.61
N GLY A 142 50.35 -9.50 1.68
CA GLY A 142 50.63 -9.44 0.25
C GLY A 142 51.51 -8.24 -0.14
N GLN A 143 52.05 -8.28 -1.35
CA GLN A 143 52.82 -7.16 -1.91
C GLN A 143 51.91 -5.92 -2.05
N GLY A 144 52.27 -4.81 -1.39
CA GLY A 144 51.53 -3.54 -1.42
C GLY A 144 50.42 -3.39 -0.37
N GLN A 145 50.11 -4.42 0.43
CA GLN A 145 49.12 -4.30 1.51
C GLN A 145 49.61 -3.46 2.70
N LEU A 146 50.93 -3.38 2.92
CA LEU A 146 51.50 -2.54 3.97
C LEU A 146 51.20 -1.05 3.72
N ASP A 147 51.35 -0.62 2.47
CA ASP A 147 51.06 0.76 2.06
C ASP A 147 49.57 1.09 2.19
N ALA A 148 48.69 0.11 1.92
CA ALA A 148 47.24 0.27 2.07
C ALA A 148 46.84 0.50 3.54
N VAL A 149 47.46 -0.19 4.49
CA VAL A 149 47.20 0.03 5.93
C VAL A 149 47.72 1.40 6.39
N LEU A 150 48.88 1.83 5.87
CA LEU A 150 49.46 3.13 6.20
C LEU A 150 48.63 4.31 5.67
N HIS A 151 48.03 4.17 4.50
CA HIS A 151 47.18 5.19 3.87
C HIS A 151 45.67 5.05 4.17
N ALA A 152 45.26 4.06 4.97
CA ALA A 152 43.87 3.84 5.32
C ALA A 152 43.26 5.04 6.06
N SER A 153 42.02 5.37 5.72
CA SER A 153 41.22 6.37 6.43
C SER A 153 40.95 5.96 7.88
N PRO A 154 40.60 6.90 8.79
CA PRO A 154 40.27 6.57 10.17
C PRO A 154 39.14 5.51 10.32
N GLU A 155 38.16 5.52 9.41
CA GLU A 155 37.04 4.56 9.41
C GLU A 155 37.49 3.14 8.99
N GLU A 156 38.33 3.04 7.95
CA GLU A 156 38.92 1.77 7.51
C GLU A 156 39.88 1.22 8.56
N ARG A 157 40.69 2.10 9.17
CA ARG A 157 41.61 1.73 10.25
C ARG A 157 40.89 1.22 11.49
N ARG A 158 39.73 1.80 11.81
CA ARG A 158 38.86 1.29 12.86
C ARG A 158 38.41 -0.13 12.55
N GLY A 159 38.05 -0.44 11.31
CA GLY A 159 37.74 -1.80 10.87
C GLY A 159 38.86 -2.79 11.23
N PHE A 160 40.10 -2.45 10.89
CA PHE A 160 41.28 -3.28 11.22
C PHE A 160 41.48 -3.49 12.73
N ILE A 161 41.22 -2.47 13.55
CA ILE A 161 41.34 -2.56 15.01
C ILE A 161 40.20 -3.40 15.62
N GLU A 162 38.95 -3.19 15.17
CA GLU A 162 37.78 -3.96 15.65
C GLU A 162 37.91 -5.45 15.29
N GLU A 163 38.56 -5.74 14.17
CA GLU A 163 38.86 -7.09 13.75
C GLU A 163 39.96 -7.73 14.60
N ALA A 164 41.08 -7.03 14.84
CA ALA A 164 42.13 -7.50 15.73
C ALA A 164 41.62 -7.73 17.17
N ALA A 165 40.63 -6.96 17.60
CA ALA A 165 39.95 -7.14 18.90
C ALA A 165 38.92 -8.28 18.91
N GLY A 166 38.65 -8.93 17.77
CA GLY A 166 37.70 -10.04 17.66
C GLY A 166 36.22 -9.65 17.82
N ILE A 167 35.88 -8.36 17.82
CA ILE A 167 34.51 -7.87 18.06
C ILE A 167 33.66 -7.83 16.78
N LEU A 168 34.30 -7.90 15.62
CA LEU A 168 33.66 -7.82 14.30
C LEU A 168 32.57 -8.89 14.09
N LYS A 169 32.78 -10.11 14.63
CA LYS A 169 31.80 -11.21 14.55
C LYS A 169 30.50 -10.89 15.29
N HIS A 170 30.60 -10.27 16.47
CA HIS A 170 29.44 -9.87 17.28
C HIS A 170 28.67 -8.74 16.60
N ARG A 171 29.39 -7.77 16.01
CA ARG A 171 28.79 -6.68 15.22
C ARG A 171 28.03 -7.20 14.02
N ARG A 172 28.62 -8.09 13.21
CA ARG A 172 27.94 -8.72 12.06
C ARG A 172 26.72 -9.52 12.48
N ARG A 173 26.81 -10.27 13.58
CA ARG A 173 25.66 -11.02 14.12
C ARG A 173 24.55 -10.08 14.58
N LYS A 174 24.88 -8.96 15.22
CA LYS A 174 23.94 -7.89 15.60
C LYS A 174 23.24 -7.31 14.38
N GLU A 175 23.99 -6.87 13.36
CA GLU A 175 23.42 -6.30 12.13
C GLU A 175 22.51 -7.29 11.39
N LYS A 176 22.92 -8.56 11.26
CA LYS A 176 22.08 -9.63 10.68
C LYS A 176 20.79 -9.83 11.47
N THR A 177 20.86 -9.76 12.80
CA THR A 177 19.70 -9.91 13.68
C THR A 177 18.76 -8.72 13.57
N ILE A 178 19.29 -7.49 13.53
CA ILE A 178 18.49 -6.26 13.33
C ILE A 178 17.73 -6.34 12.01
N ARG A 179 18.41 -6.66 10.89
CA ARG A 179 17.75 -6.84 9.60
C ARG A 179 16.64 -7.90 9.62
N LYS A 180 16.83 -8.98 10.40
CA LYS A 180 15.82 -10.03 10.57
C LYS A 180 14.63 -9.56 11.40
N LEU A 181 14.86 -8.74 12.42
CA LEU A 181 13.81 -8.13 13.24
C LEU A 181 12.98 -7.14 12.41
N ASP A 182 13.62 -6.29 11.62
CA ASP A 182 12.93 -5.33 10.75
C ASP A 182 12.03 -6.05 9.73
N ALA A 183 12.54 -7.12 9.11
CA ALA A 183 11.75 -7.96 8.21
C ALA A 183 10.58 -8.64 8.93
N MET A 184 10.77 -9.07 10.18
CA MET A 184 9.70 -9.67 10.98
C MET A 184 8.62 -8.64 11.37
N GLN A 185 9.03 -7.42 11.70
CA GLN A 185 8.12 -6.32 12.01
C GLN A 185 7.22 -6.00 10.82
N ALA A 186 7.79 -5.89 9.61
CA ALA A 186 7.01 -5.68 8.40
C ALA A 186 5.99 -6.80 8.14
N ASN A 187 6.37 -8.06 8.41
CA ASN A 187 5.45 -9.20 8.30
C ASN A 187 4.31 -9.13 9.34
N LEU A 188 4.60 -8.72 10.57
CA LEU A 188 3.59 -8.57 11.63
C LEU A 188 2.60 -7.45 11.29
N THR A 189 3.06 -6.31 10.78
CA THR A 189 2.18 -5.23 10.31
C THR A 189 1.22 -5.75 9.25
N ARG A 190 1.72 -6.45 8.24
CA ARG A 190 0.88 -7.05 7.20
C ARG A 190 -0.14 -8.06 7.74
N LEU A 191 0.24 -8.85 8.74
CA LEU A 191 -0.65 -9.82 9.37
C LEU A 191 -1.77 -9.12 10.16
N SER A 192 -1.43 -8.02 10.85
CA SER A 192 -2.42 -7.17 11.53
C SER A 192 -3.42 -6.55 10.55
N ASP A 193 -2.96 -6.05 9.41
CA ASP A 193 -3.82 -5.50 8.35
C ASP A 193 -4.79 -6.56 7.82
N LEU A 194 -4.28 -7.76 7.50
CA LEU A 194 -5.11 -8.87 7.02
C LEU A 194 -6.11 -9.32 8.08
N ALA A 195 -5.72 -9.38 9.36
CA ALA A 195 -6.62 -9.70 10.45
C ALA A 195 -7.73 -8.64 10.61
N GLY A 196 -7.39 -7.36 10.41
CA GLY A 196 -8.34 -6.26 10.37
C GLY A 196 -9.35 -6.40 9.23
N GLU A 197 -8.87 -6.74 8.03
CA GLU A 197 -9.70 -7.00 6.86
C GLU A 197 -10.65 -8.19 7.09
N ILE A 198 -10.14 -9.31 7.59
CA ILE A 198 -10.95 -10.49 7.89
C ILE A 198 -12.04 -10.15 8.92
N ARG A 199 -11.73 -9.39 9.98
CA ARG A 199 -12.76 -8.95 10.96
C ARG A 199 -13.85 -8.09 10.31
N ARG A 200 -13.49 -7.20 9.37
CA ARG A 200 -14.45 -6.39 8.62
C ARG A 200 -15.36 -7.24 7.75
N GLN A 201 -14.82 -8.29 7.12
CA GLN A 201 -15.59 -9.25 6.33
C GLN A 201 -16.46 -10.18 7.19
N LEU A 202 -16.04 -10.51 8.41
CA LEU A 202 -16.76 -11.44 9.30
C LEU A 202 -18.10 -10.88 9.79
N LYS A 203 -18.19 -9.57 10.03
CA LYS A 203 -19.41 -8.91 10.54
C LYS A 203 -20.61 -9.03 9.58
N PRO A 204 -20.52 -8.67 8.27
CA PRO A 204 -21.61 -8.88 7.33
C PRO A 204 -21.90 -10.37 7.11
N LEU A 205 -20.88 -11.24 7.10
CA LEU A 205 -21.07 -12.69 6.98
C LEU A 205 -21.87 -13.27 8.16
N GLY A 206 -21.60 -12.81 9.38
CA GLY A 206 -22.36 -13.17 10.56
C GLY A 206 -23.82 -12.73 10.47
N HIS A 207 -24.08 -11.51 9.97
CA HIS A 207 -25.45 -11.04 9.74
C HIS A 207 -26.17 -11.87 8.67
N GLN A 208 -25.50 -12.22 7.58
CA GLN A 208 -26.05 -13.11 6.55
C GLN A 208 -26.37 -14.50 7.11
N ALA A 209 -25.53 -15.05 7.98
CA ALA A 209 -25.77 -16.34 8.62
C ALA A 209 -27.01 -16.32 9.54
N GLU A 210 -27.20 -15.24 10.31
CA GLU A 210 -28.39 -15.10 11.16
C GLU A 210 -29.67 -14.94 10.32
N ILE A 211 -29.65 -14.12 9.26
CA ILE A 211 -30.78 -14.02 8.31
C ILE A 211 -31.08 -15.38 7.69
N ALA A 212 -30.06 -16.15 7.31
CA ALA A 212 -30.25 -17.47 6.72
C ALA A 212 -30.89 -18.46 7.71
N LYS A 213 -30.50 -18.44 8.99
CA LYS A 213 -31.13 -19.24 10.04
C LYS A 213 -32.59 -18.85 10.25
N GLU A 214 -32.88 -17.55 10.35
CA GLU A 214 -34.25 -17.04 10.48
C GLU A 214 -35.11 -17.46 9.28
N ALA A 215 -34.60 -17.29 8.06
CA ALA A 215 -35.27 -17.69 6.83
C ALA A 215 -35.55 -19.20 6.80
N GLN A 216 -34.61 -20.03 7.28
CA GLN A 216 -34.80 -21.47 7.35
C GLN A 216 -35.88 -21.87 8.38
N SER A 217 -35.92 -21.19 9.53
CA SER A 217 -36.99 -21.36 10.53
C SER A 217 -38.36 -20.98 9.97
N ILE A 218 -38.46 -19.80 9.35
CA ILE A 218 -39.68 -19.31 8.69
C ILE A 218 -40.12 -20.29 7.59
N ALA A 219 -39.20 -20.77 6.75
CA ALA A 219 -39.51 -21.74 5.70
C ALA A 219 -40.04 -23.06 6.27
N SER A 220 -39.54 -23.50 7.43
CA SER A 220 -40.08 -24.67 8.14
C SER A 220 -41.51 -24.43 8.62
N ILE A 221 -41.77 -23.27 9.24
CA ILE A 221 -43.10 -22.88 9.72
C ILE A 221 -44.10 -22.78 8.55
N VAL A 222 -43.71 -22.13 7.46
CA VAL A 222 -44.55 -22.01 6.25
C VAL A 222 -44.84 -23.37 5.65
N ARG A 223 -43.85 -24.28 5.62
CA ARG A 223 -44.05 -25.65 5.11
C ARG A 223 -45.03 -26.43 5.99
N ASP A 224 -44.92 -26.33 7.31
CA ASP A 224 -45.86 -26.96 8.25
C ASP A 224 -47.28 -26.38 8.11
N ALA A 225 -47.42 -25.06 8.06
CA ALA A 225 -48.70 -24.39 7.88
C ALA A 225 -49.38 -24.78 6.54
N ARG A 226 -48.61 -24.82 5.44
CA ARG A 226 -49.12 -25.31 4.14
C ARG A 226 -49.54 -26.76 4.20
N ALA A 227 -48.77 -27.63 4.85
CA ALA A 227 -49.14 -29.04 5.01
C ALA A 227 -50.46 -29.19 5.77
N ARG A 228 -50.69 -28.38 6.81
CA ARG A 228 -51.97 -28.37 7.56
C ARG A 228 -53.14 -27.89 6.71
N LEU A 229 -52.98 -26.81 5.94
CA LEU A 229 -54.03 -26.31 5.03
C LEU A 229 -54.38 -27.35 3.96
N LEU A 230 -53.38 -27.96 3.34
CA LEU A 230 -53.59 -29.03 2.35
C LEU A 230 -54.26 -30.25 2.99
N ALA A 231 -53.91 -30.60 4.23
CA ALA A 231 -54.57 -31.69 4.94
C ALA A 231 -56.06 -31.39 5.20
N ASP A 232 -56.38 -30.16 5.61
CA ASP A 232 -57.77 -29.70 5.81
C ASP A 232 -58.57 -29.69 4.50
N GLU A 233 -57.98 -29.20 3.41
CA GLU A 233 -58.58 -29.27 2.07
C GLU A 233 -58.86 -30.73 1.65
N VAL A 234 -57.91 -31.64 1.88
CA VAL A 234 -58.10 -33.06 1.55
C VAL A 234 -59.22 -33.68 2.39
N VAL A 235 -59.30 -33.37 3.69
CA VAL A 235 -60.39 -33.85 4.54
C VAL A 235 -61.73 -33.29 4.07
N THR A 236 -61.80 -32.00 3.78
CA THR A 236 -63.01 -31.33 3.29
C THR A 236 -63.48 -31.94 1.97
N LEU A 237 -62.57 -32.10 1.00
CA LEU A 237 -62.87 -32.71 -0.30
C LEU A 237 -63.30 -34.18 -0.16
N ARG A 238 -62.64 -34.96 0.70
CA ARG A 238 -63.07 -36.34 0.98
C ARG A 238 -64.46 -36.38 1.59
N THR A 239 -64.75 -35.51 2.54
CA THR A 239 -66.06 -35.44 3.19
C THR A 239 -67.14 -35.05 2.19
N ALA A 240 -66.86 -34.10 1.29
CA ALA A 240 -67.74 -33.72 0.20
C ALA A 240 -68.01 -34.89 -0.76
N ILE A 241 -66.96 -35.60 -1.20
CA ILE A 241 -67.11 -36.80 -2.05
C ILE A 241 -67.97 -37.87 -1.36
N THR A 242 -67.71 -38.13 -0.08
CA THR A 242 -68.45 -39.15 0.68
C THR A 242 -69.92 -38.79 0.81
N THR A 243 -70.22 -37.50 1.02
CA THR A 243 -71.58 -36.97 1.12
C THR A 243 -72.31 -37.03 -0.23
N SER A 244 -71.65 -36.62 -1.31
CA SER A 244 -72.19 -36.75 -2.67
C SER A 244 -72.44 -38.21 -3.06
N SER A 245 -71.52 -39.12 -2.76
CA SER A 245 -71.70 -40.55 -3.04
C SER A 245 -72.86 -41.15 -2.25
N ARG A 246 -73.05 -40.74 -1.00
CA ARG A 246 -74.22 -41.13 -0.19
C ARG A 246 -75.52 -40.61 -0.81
N SER A 247 -75.57 -39.34 -1.17
CA SER A 247 -76.74 -38.75 -1.84
C SER A 247 -77.04 -39.41 -3.18
N GLU A 248 -76.03 -39.75 -3.96
CA GLU A 248 -76.19 -40.50 -5.21
C GLU A 248 -76.77 -41.89 -4.97
N SER A 249 -76.27 -42.62 -3.95
CA SER A 249 -76.80 -43.93 -3.57
C SER A 249 -78.25 -43.86 -3.09
N GLU A 250 -78.61 -42.82 -2.33
CA GLU A 250 -79.99 -42.57 -1.88
C GLU A 250 -80.90 -42.28 -3.09
N ARG A 251 -80.48 -41.39 -4.00
CA ARG A 251 -81.21 -41.10 -5.25
C ARG A 251 -81.35 -42.33 -6.13
N LYS A 252 -80.31 -43.17 -6.24
CA LYS A 252 -80.36 -44.43 -7.00
C LYS A 252 -81.37 -45.39 -6.40
N THR A 253 -81.41 -45.52 -5.07
CA THR A 253 -82.40 -46.33 -4.35
C THR A 253 -83.82 -45.80 -4.57
N GLN A 254 -84.03 -44.49 -4.44
CA GLN A 254 -85.32 -43.86 -4.73
C GLN A 254 -85.76 -44.10 -6.17
N ARG A 255 -84.85 -44.01 -7.14
CA ARG A 255 -85.14 -44.29 -8.54
C ARG A 255 -85.56 -45.74 -8.75
N ILE A 256 -84.92 -46.70 -8.09
CA ILE A 256 -85.31 -48.12 -8.16
C ILE A 256 -86.72 -48.32 -7.60
N VAL A 257 -87.04 -47.71 -6.45
CA VAL A 257 -88.38 -47.80 -5.84
C VAL A 257 -89.45 -47.19 -6.75
N LEU A 258 -89.18 -46.00 -7.31
CA LEU A 258 -90.11 -45.34 -8.23
C LEU A 258 -90.28 -46.13 -9.53
N GLN A 259 -89.20 -46.75 -10.04
CA GLN A 259 -89.28 -47.61 -11.22
C GLN A 259 -90.16 -48.83 -10.95
N GLU A 260 -90.00 -49.49 -9.80
CA GLU A 260 -90.85 -50.61 -9.38
C GLU A 260 -92.33 -50.18 -9.26
N GLN A 261 -92.59 -49.02 -8.66
CA GLN A 261 -93.95 -48.46 -8.57
C GLN A 261 -94.54 -48.16 -9.95
N LEU A 262 -93.74 -47.60 -10.86
CA LEU A 262 -94.15 -47.33 -12.23
C LEU A 262 -94.46 -48.63 -12.98
N ASP A 263 -93.61 -49.65 -12.83
CA ASP A 263 -93.80 -50.95 -13.48
C ASP A 263 -95.05 -51.65 -12.94
N GLN A 264 -95.33 -51.56 -11.62
CA GLN A 264 -96.58 -52.04 -11.03
C GLN A 264 -97.81 -51.27 -11.55
N ALA A 265 -97.70 -49.95 -11.69
CA ALA A 265 -98.78 -49.12 -12.21
C ALA A 265 -99.09 -49.46 -13.67
N LYS A 266 -98.07 -49.63 -14.52
CA LYS A 266 -98.20 -50.10 -15.91
C LYS A 266 -98.82 -51.49 -15.99
N LEU A 267 -98.42 -52.41 -15.10
CA LEU A 267 -99.00 -53.75 -15.06
C LEU A 267 -100.49 -53.72 -14.66
N ARG A 268 -100.87 -52.77 -13.80
CA ARG A 268 -102.26 -52.55 -13.41
C ARG A 268 -103.07 -51.90 -14.53
N GLU A 269 -102.51 -50.90 -15.21
CA GLU A 269 -103.08 -50.28 -16.41
C GLU A 269 -103.35 -51.35 -17.47
N HIS A 270 -102.35 -52.15 -17.83
CA HIS A 270 -102.47 -53.21 -18.84
C HIS A 270 -103.52 -54.28 -18.44
N ARG A 271 -103.68 -54.59 -17.14
CA ARG A 271 -104.76 -55.46 -16.67
C ARG A 271 -106.15 -54.83 -16.83
N ILE A 272 -106.27 -53.52 -16.55
CA ILE A 272 -107.52 -52.78 -16.73
C ILE A 272 -107.86 -52.73 -18.22
N GLU A 273 -106.91 -52.42 -19.10
CA GLU A 273 -107.10 -52.42 -20.54
C GLU A 273 -107.57 -53.80 -21.04
N GLN A 274 -106.91 -54.89 -20.65
CA GLN A 274 -107.35 -56.25 -20.99
C GLN A 274 -108.76 -56.57 -20.45
N SER A 275 -109.14 -56.04 -19.29
CA SER A 275 -110.50 -56.22 -18.76
C SER A 275 -111.56 -55.46 -19.55
N GLN A 276 -111.19 -54.33 -20.18
CA GLN A 276 -112.07 -53.55 -21.05
C GLN A 276 -112.18 -54.13 -22.47
N GLU A 277 -111.20 -54.91 -22.90
CA GLU A 277 -111.24 -55.68 -24.15
C GLU A 277 -111.87 -57.08 -23.98
N GLY A 278 -112.37 -57.41 -22.79
CA GLY A 278 -112.90 -58.75 -22.47
C GLY A 278 -114.25 -59.07 -23.12
N ASP A 279 -114.59 -60.37 -23.11
CA ASP A 279 -115.81 -60.97 -23.68
C ASP A 279 -117.12 -60.27 -23.28
N ALA A 280 -117.17 -59.63 -22.10
CA ALA A 280 -118.34 -58.91 -21.62
C ALA A 280 -118.63 -57.64 -22.44
N VAL A 281 -117.60 -56.92 -22.88
CA VAL A 281 -117.74 -55.71 -23.72
C VAL A 281 -118.09 -56.09 -25.15
N ASP A 282 -117.51 -57.17 -25.67
CA ASP A 282 -117.89 -57.72 -26.97
C ASP A 282 -119.31 -58.30 -26.97
N ALA A 283 -119.75 -58.93 -25.87
CA ALA A 283 -121.14 -59.36 -25.70
C ALA A 283 -122.10 -58.17 -25.63
N ALA A 284 -121.73 -57.09 -24.93
CA ALA A 284 -122.52 -55.86 -24.88
C ALA A 284 -122.61 -55.19 -26.26
N ARG A 285 -121.50 -55.12 -27.02
CA ARG A 285 -121.49 -54.61 -28.41
C ARG A 285 -122.36 -55.45 -29.34
N ARG A 286 -122.24 -56.79 -29.30
CA ARG A 286 -123.09 -57.71 -30.09
C ARG A 286 -124.58 -57.54 -29.75
N THR A 287 -124.90 -57.36 -28.46
CA THR A 287 -126.27 -57.14 -28.02
C THR A 287 -126.79 -55.79 -28.49
N SER A 288 -125.98 -54.72 -28.40
CA SER A 288 -126.33 -53.37 -28.91
C SER A 288 -126.59 -53.39 -30.41
N PHE A 289 -125.68 -53.95 -31.21
CA PHE A 289 -125.88 -54.10 -32.65
C PHE A 289 -127.09 -54.97 -33.00
N GLY A 290 -127.34 -56.02 -32.21
CA GLY A 290 -128.55 -56.84 -32.33
C GLY A 290 -129.83 -56.04 -32.09
N LEU A 291 -129.85 -55.20 -31.06
CA LEU A 291 -130.97 -54.33 -30.71
C LEU A 291 -131.19 -53.22 -31.76
N GLU A 292 -130.14 -52.59 -32.25
CA GLU A 292 -130.20 -51.60 -33.33
C GLU A 292 -130.78 -52.21 -34.62
N SER A 293 -130.35 -53.42 -34.98
CA SER A 293 -130.90 -54.16 -36.12
C SER A 293 -132.37 -54.52 -35.96
N VAL A 294 -132.82 -54.84 -34.74
CA VAL A 294 -134.24 -55.07 -34.45
C VAL A 294 -135.02 -53.76 -34.51
N GLN A 295 -134.49 -52.67 -33.97
CA GLN A 295 -135.08 -51.34 -34.02
C GLN A 295 -135.26 -50.86 -35.47
N GLU A 296 -134.26 -51.08 -36.32
CA GLU A 296 -134.32 -50.70 -37.73
C GLU A 296 -135.31 -51.57 -38.52
N ARG A 297 -135.38 -52.87 -38.23
CA ARG A 297 -136.46 -53.74 -38.77
C ARG A 297 -137.85 -53.30 -38.33
N LEU A 298 -138.02 -52.90 -37.08
CA LEU A 298 -139.29 -52.38 -36.57
C LEU A 298 -139.66 -51.03 -37.21
N ARG A 299 -138.69 -50.14 -37.44
CA ARG A 299 -138.92 -48.88 -38.17
C ARG A 299 -139.32 -49.13 -39.62
N ASN A 300 -138.67 -50.09 -40.30
CA ASN A 300 -139.01 -50.47 -41.66
C ASN A 300 -140.39 -51.12 -41.74
N LEU A 301 -140.74 -52.00 -40.80
CA LEU A 301 -142.09 -52.57 -40.66
C LEU A 301 -143.13 -51.48 -40.38
N TYR A 302 -142.83 -50.52 -39.51
CA TYR A 302 -143.70 -49.40 -39.19
C TYR A 302 -143.93 -48.49 -40.40
N SER A 303 -142.88 -48.21 -41.19
CA SER A 303 -142.99 -47.46 -42.44
C SER A 303 -143.85 -48.19 -43.48
N LEU A 304 -143.66 -49.50 -43.63
CA LEU A 304 -144.46 -50.34 -44.53
C LEU A 304 -145.93 -50.44 -44.06
N ALA A 305 -146.15 -50.53 -42.75
CA ALA A 305 -147.48 -50.52 -42.15
C ALA A 305 -148.17 -49.17 -42.35
N ASN A 306 -147.46 -48.05 -42.20
CA ASN A 306 -147.99 -46.71 -42.49
C ASN A 306 -148.29 -46.50 -43.98
N GLN A 307 -147.45 -47.03 -44.88
CA GLN A 307 -147.74 -47.02 -46.32
C GLN A 307 -148.99 -47.86 -46.66
N ARG A 308 -149.17 -49.02 -46.01
CA ARG A 308 -150.40 -49.83 -46.11
C ARG A 308 -151.61 -49.11 -45.51
N LEU A 309 -151.47 -48.43 -44.37
CA LEU A 309 -152.52 -47.64 -43.72
C LEU A 309 -152.95 -46.45 -44.57
N LEU A 310 -152.02 -45.80 -45.28
CA LEU A 310 -152.35 -44.72 -46.21
C LEU A 310 -153.13 -45.22 -47.44
N LEU A 311 -152.83 -46.44 -47.91
CA LEU A 311 -153.53 -47.11 -49.01
C LEU A 311 -154.88 -47.75 -48.59
N LEU A 312 -155.03 -48.12 -47.31
CA LEU A 312 -156.26 -48.68 -46.74
C LEU A 312 -157.20 -47.60 -46.17
N GLY A 313 -156.71 -46.37 -45.94
CA GLY A 313 -157.50 -45.22 -45.47
C GLY A 313 -158.49 -44.63 -46.48
N GLN A 314 -158.59 -45.17 -47.71
CA GLN A 314 -159.61 -44.79 -48.69
C GLN A 314 -160.87 -45.66 -48.69
N GLN A 315 -161.02 -46.63 -47.77
CA GLN A 315 -162.27 -47.39 -47.62
C GLN A 315 -162.67 -47.60 -46.15
N ALA A 316 -163.71 -46.84 -45.77
CA ALA A 316 -164.78 -47.08 -44.78
C ALA A 316 -164.52 -47.86 -43.45
N GLU A 317 -164.75 -47.13 -42.35
CA GLU A 317 -165.54 -47.45 -41.13
C GLU A 317 -165.11 -48.57 -40.13
N GLY A 318 -164.92 -48.16 -38.86
CA GLY A 318 -165.15 -48.97 -37.65
C GLY A 318 -164.08 -48.88 -36.52
N PRO A 319 -164.42 -48.82 -35.21
CA PRO A 319 -163.59 -48.17 -34.16
C PRO A 319 -162.98 -49.07 -33.05
N ASP A 320 -162.13 -48.41 -32.23
CA ASP A 320 -161.63 -48.70 -30.85
C ASP A 320 -160.48 -49.69 -30.56
N ALA A 321 -159.37 -49.17 -29.99
CA ALA A 321 -159.01 -49.33 -28.56
C ALA A 321 -157.68 -48.62 -28.20
N VAL A 322 -157.72 -47.82 -27.12
CA VAL A 322 -156.63 -47.03 -26.52
C VAL A 322 -156.05 -47.75 -25.29
N GLN A 323 -154.74 -47.63 -25.03
CA GLN A 323 -154.17 -47.70 -23.67
C GLN A 323 -153.18 -46.55 -23.44
N GLY A 324 -153.40 -45.80 -22.36
CA GLY A 324 -152.78 -44.49 -22.09
C GLY A 324 -151.57 -44.52 -21.16
N VAL A 325 -150.70 -43.53 -21.37
CA VAL A 325 -149.65 -43.08 -20.43
C VAL A 325 -150.32 -42.29 -19.30
N THR A 326 -150.02 -42.64 -18.05
CA THR A 326 -150.60 -41.98 -16.87
C THR A 326 -149.90 -40.65 -16.58
N ARG A 327 -150.70 -39.61 -16.32
CA ARG A 327 -150.25 -38.23 -16.05
C ARG A 327 -149.25 -38.10 -14.87
N GLN A 328 -149.29 -39.05 -13.93
CA GLN A 328 -148.41 -39.09 -12.77
C GLN A 328 -146.93 -39.33 -13.13
N MET A 329 -146.66 -40.24 -14.09
CA MET A 329 -145.29 -40.61 -14.47
C MET A 329 -144.56 -39.48 -15.22
N VAL A 330 -145.31 -38.61 -15.89
CA VAL A 330 -144.77 -37.41 -16.54
C VAL A 330 -144.42 -36.35 -15.49
N SER A 331 -145.29 -36.16 -14.48
CA SER A 331 -145.05 -35.20 -13.38
C SER A 331 -143.81 -35.54 -12.57
N ASP A 332 -143.60 -36.81 -12.20
CA ASP A 332 -142.45 -37.21 -11.39
C ASP A 332 -141.12 -37.04 -12.15
N ALA A 333 -141.13 -37.25 -13.47
CA ALA A 333 -139.97 -37.03 -14.32
C ALA A 333 -139.67 -35.53 -14.53
N GLU A 334 -140.72 -34.71 -14.65
CA GLU A 334 -140.59 -33.24 -14.73
C GLU A 334 -140.01 -32.66 -13.43
N ASP A 335 -140.45 -33.15 -12.26
CA ASP A 335 -139.92 -32.75 -10.95
C ASP A 335 -138.46 -33.19 -10.76
N GLU A 336 -138.08 -34.38 -11.22
CA GLU A 336 -136.69 -34.86 -11.14
C GLU A 336 -135.74 -34.06 -12.03
N VAL A 337 -136.17 -33.76 -13.25
CA VAL A 337 -135.42 -32.87 -14.16
C VAL A 337 -135.28 -31.49 -13.53
N GLY A 338 -136.32 -30.97 -12.87
CA GLY A 338 -136.26 -29.71 -12.12
C GLY A 338 -135.23 -29.72 -10.99
N ARG A 339 -135.15 -30.80 -10.22
CA ARG A 339 -134.15 -30.95 -9.14
C ARG A 339 -132.72 -31.03 -9.68
N ILE A 340 -132.49 -31.85 -10.71
CA ILE A 340 -131.16 -31.99 -11.31
C ILE A 340 -130.71 -30.67 -11.94
N ALA A 341 -131.62 -29.96 -12.63
CA ALA A 341 -131.33 -28.65 -13.19
C ALA A 341 -130.93 -27.63 -12.12
N ALA A 342 -131.62 -27.60 -10.97
CA ALA A 342 -131.24 -26.74 -9.86
C ALA A 342 -129.86 -27.11 -9.26
N THR A 343 -129.58 -28.40 -9.10
CA THR A 343 -128.31 -28.87 -8.54
C THR A 343 -127.11 -28.56 -9.45
N ILE A 344 -127.32 -28.59 -10.77
CA ILE A 344 -126.29 -28.20 -11.76
C ILE A 344 -125.98 -26.71 -11.63
N VAL A 345 -127.00 -25.85 -11.51
CA VAL A 345 -126.81 -24.40 -11.32
C VAL A 345 -126.03 -24.10 -10.04
N ASP A 346 -126.35 -24.77 -8.93
CA ASP A 346 -125.63 -24.60 -7.67
C ASP A 346 -124.17 -25.09 -7.76
N ALA A 347 -123.92 -26.21 -8.47
CA ALA A 347 -122.59 -26.76 -8.67
C ALA A 347 -121.73 -25.89 -9.61
N GLU A 348 -122.32 -25.32 -10.66
CA GLU A 348 -121.67 -24.37 -11.56
C GLU A 348 -121.28 -23.08 -10.83
N ALA A 349 -122.17 -22.56 -9.98
CA ALA A 349 -121.87 -21.40 -9.12
C ALA A 349 -120.71 -21.70 -8.16
N ALA A 350 -120.75 -22.84 -7.44
CA ALA A 350 -119.68 -23.24 -6.53
C ALA A 350 -118.33 -23.47 -7.25
N TRP A 351 -118.37 -24.01 -8.48
CA TRP A 351 -117.17 -24.18 -9.30
C TRP A 351 -116.57 -22.84 -9.73
N HIS A 352 -117.40 -21.89 -10.17
CA HIS A 352 -116.95 -20.54 -10.52
C HIS A 352 -116.34 -19.80 -9.32
N ASP A 353 -116.96 -19.90 -8.14
CA ASP A 353 -116.43 -19.31 -6.92
C ASP A 353 -115.08 -19.92 -6.52
N ALA A 354 -114.95 -21.25 -6.58
CA ALA A 354 -113.69 -21.95 -6.30
C ALA A 354 -112.60 -21.62 -7.32
N GLN A 355 -112.96 -21.46 -8.61
CA GLN A 355 -112.05 -21.05 -9.67
C GLN A 355 -111.54 -19.61 -9.43
N ALA A 356 -112.45 -18.69 -9.08
CA ALA A 356 -112.11 -17.31 -8.74
C ALA A 356 -111.19 -17.24 -7.50
N ALA A 357 -111.51 -17.98 -6.43
CA ALA A 357 -110.69 -18.05 -5.23
C ALA A 357 -109.29 -18.60 -5.51
N THR A 358 -109.19 -19.64 -6.35
CA THR A 358 -107.89 -20.21 -6.76
C THR A 358 -107.07 -19.24 -7.60
N ALA A 359 -107.71 -18.49 -8.51
CA ALA A 359 -107.05 -17.48 -9.31
C ALA A 359 -106.47 -16.34 -8.44
N VAL A 360 -107.23 -15.87 -7.44
CA VAL A 360 -106.76 -14.86 -6.48
C VAL A 360 -105.61 -15.39 -5.63
N ALA A 361 -105.71 -16.62 -5.13
CA ALA A 361 -104.66 -17.24 -4.32
C ALA A 361 -103.35 -17.41 -5.12
N ARG A 362 -103.43 -17.81 -6.40
CA ARG A 362 -102.27 -17.89 -7.30
C ARG A 362 -101.64 -16.53 -7.55
N ALA A 363 -102.44 -15.51 -7.87
CA ALA A 363 -101.93 -14.16 -8.07
C ALA A 363 -101.21 -13.60 -6.82
N ASN A 364 -101.71 -13.91 -5.62
CA ASN A 364 -101.05 -13.54 -4.36
C ASN A 364 -99.73 -14.29 -4.14
N LEU A 365 -99.66 -15.59 -4.48
CA LEU A 365 -98.43 -16.38 -4.40
C LEU A 365 -97.37 -15.85 -5.38
N ASP A 366 -97.76 -15.61 -6.63
CA ASP A 366 -96.85 -15.06 -7.65
C ASP A 366 -96.29 -13.70 -7.21
N GLY A 367 -97.13 -12.83 -6.62
CA GLY A 367 -96.68 -11.55 -6.06
C GLY A 367 -95.76 -11.70 -4.85
N LEU A 368 -95.96 -12.73 -4.01
CA LEU A 368 -95.05 -13.03 -2.90
C LEU A 368 -93.70 -13.54 -3.40
N ASP A 369 -93.70 -14.42 -4.39
CA ASP A 369 -92.48 -14.97 -4.99
C ASP A 369 -91.63 -13.87 -5.64
N GLU A 370 -92.28 -12.91 -6.33
CA GLU A 370 -91.59 -11.74 -6.88
C GLU A 370 -90.97 -10.86 -5.77
N GLN A 371 -91.69 -10.65 -4.65
CA GLN A 371 -91.16 -9.92 -3.50
C GLN A 371 -89.98 -10.65 -2.85
N ILE A 372 -90.05 -11.98 -2.68
CA ILE A 372 -88.97 -12.80 -2.13
C ILE A 372 -87.74 -12.73 -3.03
N ALA A 373 -87.91 -12.85 -4.36
CA ALA A 373 -86.82 -12.76 -5.31
C ALA A 373 -86.14 -11.37 -5.27
N TYR A 374 -86.93 -10.29 -5.19
CA TYR A 374 -86.41 -8.93 -5.04
C TYR A 374 -85.63 -8.75 -3.74
N GLN A 375 -86.18 -9.21 -2.60
CA GLN A 375 -85.50 -9.13 -1.30
C GLN A 375 -84.21 -9.96 -1.27
N SER A 376 -84.22 -11.17 -1.83
CA SER A 376 -83.02 -12.02 -1.93
C SER A 376 -81.90 -11.36 -2.74
N THR A 377 -82.27 -10.65 -3.83
CA THR A 377 -81.32 -9.88 -4.64
C THR A 377 -80.74 -8.71 -3.85
N LEU A 378 -81.56 -7.98 -3.07
CA LEU A 378 -81.11 -6.90 -2.21
C LEU A 378 -80.15 -7.38 -1.11
N VAL A 379 -80.49 -8.49 -0.44
CA VAL A 379 -79.65 -9.12 0.59
C VAL A 379 -78.30 -9.51 0.00
N SER A 380 -78.29 -10.20 -1.15
CA SER A 380 -77.05 -10.61 -1.83
C SER A 380 -76.17 -9.41 -2.19
N ARG A 381 -76.77 -8.30 -2.62
CA ARG A 381 -76.04 -7.06 -2.90
C ARG A 381 -75.41 -6.47 -1.65
N HIS A 382 -76.13 -6.42 -0.54
CA HIS A 382 -75.61 -5.90 0.73
C HIS A 382 -74.55 -6.83 1.34
N ASP A 383 -74.68 -8.15 1.20
CA ASP A 383 -73.66 -9.10 1.63
C ASP A 383 -72.34 -8.89 0.87
N LEU A 384 -72.41 -8.68 -0.44
CA LEU A 384 -71.24 -8.33 -1.26
C LEU A 384 -70.62 -6.99 -0.84
N GLU A 385 -71.44 -5.99 -0.54
CA GLU A 385 -70.97 -4.69 -0.05
C GLU A 385 -70.29 -4.80 1.31
N ILE A 386 -70.88 -5.56 2.25
CA ILE A 386 -70.29 -5.84 3.58
C ILE A 386 -68.97 -6.59 3.44
N ALA A 387 -68.90 -7.60 2.57
CA ALA A 387 -67.67 -8.34 2.31
C ALA A 387 -66.57 -7.41 1.75
N GLY A 388 -66.92 -6.53 0.80
CA GLY A 388 -66.02 -5.53 0.25
C GLY A 388 -65.50 -4.55 1.30
N LEU A 389 -66.39 -3.99 2.12
CA LEU A 389 -66.04 -3.08 3.21
C LEU A 389 -65.19 -3.75 4.29
N THR A 390 -65.46 -5.02 4.61
CA THR A 390 -64.66 -5.81 5.55
C THR A 390 -63.26 -6.04 5.02
N GLY A 391 -63.12 -6.41 3.74
CA GLY A 391 -61.80 -6.53 3.10
C GLY A 391 -61.00 -5.22 3.08
N LEU A 392 -61.67 -4.09 2.83
CA LEU A 392 -61.04 -2.77 2.90
C LEU A 392 -60.59 -2.42 4.33
N LYS A 393 -61.41 -2.72 5.34
CA LYS A 393 -61.08 -2.54 6.76
C LYS A 393 -59.86 -3.38 7.16
N ASP A 394 -59.81 -4.65 6.79
CA ASP A 394 -58.71 -5.56 7.15
C ASP A 394 -57.40 -5.17 6.44
N SER A 395 -57.49 -4.73 5.19
CA SER A 395 -56.36 -4.15 4.46
C SER A 395 -55.85 -2.85 5.10
N ALA A 396 -56.74 -1.96 5.53
CA ALA A 396 -56.38 -0.75 6.25
C ALA A 396 -55.75 -1.06 7.62
N ALA A 397 -56.29 -2.02 8.36
CA ALA A 397 -55.75 -2.47 9.65
C ALA A 397 -54.36 -3.08 9.50
N SER A 398 -54.14 -3.90 8.47
CA SER A 398 -52.84 -4.49 8.16
C SER A 398 -51.80 -3.43 7.78
N ARG A 399 -52.19 -2.44 6.96
CA ARG A 399 -51.32 -1.29 6.64
C ARG A 399 -50.98 -0.46 7.87
N LEU A 400 -51.95 -0.20 8.74
CA LEU A 400 -51.72 0.53 9.99
C LEU A 400 -50.76 -0.24 10.92
N ALA A 401 -50.91 -1.56 11.04
CA ALA A 401 -50.01 -2.40 11.83
C ALA A 401 -48.58 -2.36 11.28
N ALA A 402 -48.42 -2.43 9.95
CA ALA A 402 -47.11 -2.32 9.30
C ALA A 402 -46.44 -0.95 9.56
N VAL A 403 -47.19 0.15 9.41
CA VAL A 403 -46.68 1.50 9.69
C VAL A 403 -46.31 1.67 11.16
N ARG A 404 -47.14 1.18 12.09
CA ARG A 404 -46.82 1.21 13.53
C ARG A 404 -45.57 0.41 13.86
N GLY A 405 -45.40 -0.76 13.24
CA GLY A 405 -44.18 -1.57 13.39
C GLY A 405 -42.94 -0.85 12.87
N GLU A 406 -43.04 -0.15 11.74
CA GLU A 406 -41.95 0.66 11.20
C GLU A 406 -41.61 1.85 12.11
N VAL A 407 -42.62 2.58 12.59
CA VAL A 407 -42.41 3.69 13.54
C VAL A 407 -41.69 3.20 14.80
N LEU A 408 -42.10 2.06 15.37
CA LEU A 408 -41.45 1.49 16.55
C LEU A 408 -39.98 1.09 16.26
N ARG A 409 -39.70 0.50 15.09
CA ARG A 409 -38.32 0.19 14.67
C ARG A 409 -37.46 1.47 14.57
N GLN A 410 -37.99 2.52 13.95
CA GLN A 410 -37.29 3.79 13.80
C GLN A 410 -37.07 4.49 15.15
N GLN A 411 -38.04 4.43 16.06
CA GLN A 411 -37.89 4.92 17.44
C GLN A 411 -36.78 4.18 18.19
N ASN A 412 -36.78 2.85 18.17
CA ASN A 412 -35.73 2.06 18.80
C ASN A 412 -34.34 2.35 18.19
N ALA A 413 -34.25 2.52 16.87
CA ALA A 413 -33.01 2.88 16.19
C ALA A 413 -32.51 4.29 16.58
N LEU A 414 -33.43 5.25 16.73
CA LEU A 414 -33.13 6.60 17.19
C LEU A 414 -32.62 6.60 18.64
N ASP A 415 -33.25 5.85 19.54
CA ASP A 415 -32.84 5.78 20.93
C ASP A 415 -31.47 5.12 21.08
N ALA A 416 -31.21 4.01 20.36
CA ALA A 416 -29.88 3.40 20.30
C ALA A 416 -28.82 4.31 19.66
N ALA A 417 -29.20 5.21 18.75
CA ALA A 417 -28.29 6.22 18.20
C ALA A 417 -27.99 7.33 19.21
N ARG A 418 -28.98 7.76 19.99
CA ARG A 418 -28.81 8.77 21.05
C ARG A 418 -27.91 8.26 22.17
N GLU A 419 -28.12 7.04 22.63
CA GLU A 419 -27.29 6.41 23.66
C GLU A 419 -25.83 6.30 23.21
N ARG A 420 -25.59 5.84 21.97
CA ARG A 420 -24.23 5.80 21.39
C ARG A 420 -23.58 7.18 21.31
N ARG A 421 -24.35 8.21 20.96
CA ARG A 421 -23.85 9.60 20.91
C ARG A 421 -23.46 10.08 22.30
N GLU A 422 -24.27 9.78 23.31
CA GLU A 422 -24.02 10.19 24.69
C GLU A 422 -22.77 9.51 25.25
N LEU A 423 -22.63 8.20 25.05
CA LEU A 423 -21.41 7.45 25.40
C LEU A 423 -20.17 8.01 24.69
N ALA A 424 -20.27 8.31 23.39
CA ALA A 424 -19.17 8.90 22.64
C ALA A 424 -18.81 10.31 23.13
N GLN A 425 -19.80 11.11 23.55
CA GLN A 425 -19.56 12.44 24.11
C GLN A 425 -18.83 12.36 25.46
N VAL A 426 -19.21 11.43 26.33
CA VAL A 426 -18.51 11.21 27.60
C VAL A 426 -17.07 10.78 27.35
N ALA A 427 -16.86 9.78 26.49
CA ALA A 427 -15.52 9.32 26.13
C ALA A 427 -14.67 10.43 25.48
N PHE A 428 -15.27 11.31 24.67
CA PHE A 428 -14.56 12.46 24.10
C PHE A 428 -14.10 13.44 25.18
N VAL A 429 -14.96 13.77 26.14
CA VAL A 429 -14.60 14.68 27.24
C VAL A 429 -13.50 14.08 28.12
N GLU A 430 -13.54 12.78 28.38
CA GLU A 430 -12.46 12.08 29.10
C GLU A 430 -11.13 12.16 28.34
N LEU A 431 -11.16 11.89 27.03
CA LEU A 431 -9.96 11.96 26.18
C LEU A 431 -9.40 13.39 26.06
N GLU A 432 -10.28 14.38 25.98
CA GLU A 432 -9.92 15.80 25.92
C GLU A 432 -9.27 16.25 27.24
N ALA A 433 -9.78 15.78 28.38
CA ALA A 433 -9.17 16.03 29.68
C ALA A 433 -7.80 15.34 29.82
N GLU A 434 -7.65 14.10 29.36
CA GLU A 434 -6.35 13.41 29.30
C GLU A 434 -5.34 14.14 28.40
N ALA A 435 -5.79 14.61 27.23
CA ALA A 435 -4.97 15.37 26.30
C ALA A 435 -4.49 16.70 26.92
N MET A 436 -5.37 17.45 27.59
CA MET A 436 -4.99 18.68 28.29
C MET A 436 -3.95 18.46 29.41
N VAL A 437 -4.04 17.33 30.13
CA VAL A 437 -3.03 16.95 31.14
C VAL A 437 -1.70 16.56 30.49
N SER A 438 -1.73 15.92 29.31
CA SER A 438 -0.50 15.61 28.56
C SER A 438 0.16 16.86 27.95
N ASP A 439 -0.64 17.80 27.44
CA ASP A 439 -0.19 19.03 26.77
C ASP A 439 0.58 19.96 27.73
N THR A 440 0.17 19.99 29.01
CA THR A 440 0.91 20.73 30.06
C THR A 440 2.32 20.18 30.33
N GLY A 441 2.54 18.88 30.16
CA GLY A 441 3.88 18.28 30.23
C GLY A 441 4.71 18.47 28.95
N GLU A 442 4.06 18.64 27.80
CA GLU A 442 4.71 18.87 26.50
C GLU A 442 5.19 20.33 26.38
N THR A 443 4.43 21.29 26.90
CA THR A 443 4.88 22.71 26.97
C THR A 443 6.14 22.93 27.82
N ASP A 444 6.34 22.17 28.89
CA ASP A 444 7.57 22.26 29.70
C ASP A 444 8.79 21.69 28.96
N LEU A 445 8.58 20.66 28.14
CA LEU A 445 9.62 20.06 27.31
C LEU A 445 9.98 20.94 26.11
N ASP A 446 9.00 21.58 25.48
CA ASP A 446 9.21 22.53 24.40
C ASP A 446 9.97 23.77 24.90
N ALA A 447 9.61 24.30 26.07
CA ALA A 447 10.34 25.40 26.69
C ALA A 447 11.78 25.02 27.06
N ALA A 448 12.00 23.79 27.56
CA ALA A 448 13.34 23.27 27.84
C ALA A 448 14.15 23.06 26.54
N TYR A 449 13.51 22.61 25.47
CA TYR A 449 14.12 22.45 24.15
C TYR A 449 14.50 23.80 23.53
N GLU A 450 13.62 24.80 23.56
CA GLU A 450 13.92 26.15 23.06
C GLU A 450 15.07 26.80 23.85
N THR A 451 15.09 26.62 25.17
CA THR A 451 16.19 27.10 26.02
C THR A 451 17.52 26.42 25.66
N ALA A 452 17.53 25.09 25.56
CA ALA A 452 18.73 24.34 25.17
C ALA A 452 19.19 24.69 23.75
N GLN A 453 18.27 24.94 22.82
CA GLN A 453 18.61 25.34 21.47
C GLN A 453 19.18 26.77 21.41
N ALA A 454 18.68 27.69 22.23
CA ALA A 454 19.27 29.02 22.38
C ALA A 454 20.70 28.95 22.93
N GLU A 455 20.94 28.12 23.96
CA GLU A 455 22.28 27.91 24.53
C GLU A 455 23.27 27.34 23.51
N VAL A 456 22.83 26.43 22.63
CA VAL A 456 23.66 25.88 21.55
C VAL A 456 24.03 26.96 20.54
N VAL A 457 23.06 27.79 20.12
CA VAL A 457 23.31 28.87 19.16
C VAL A 457 24.29 29.91 19.74
N ASP A 458 24.14 30.25 21.02
CA ASP A 458 25.06 31.18 21.69
C ASP A 458 26.47 30.59 21.81
N ALA A 459 26.59 29.29 22.12
CA ALA A 459 27.87 28.61 22.18
C ALA A 459 28.56 28.51 20.80
N GLU A 460 27.81 28.24 19.74
CA GLU A 460 28.32 28.23 18.35
C GLU A 460 28.80 29.62 17.93
N ALA A 461 28.03 30.66 18.24
CA ALA A 461 28.44 32.04 17.96
C ALA A 461 29.72 32.43 18.72
N GLU A 462 29.88 31.98 19.96
CA GLU A 462 31.11 32.22 20.73
C GLU A 462 32.31 31.44 20.18
N ILE A 463 32.11 30.20 19.73
CA ILE A 463 33.15 29.42 19.05
C ILE A 463 33.64 30.16 17.79
N ASP A 464 32.73 30.69 16.98
CA ASP A 464 33.10 31.39 15.76
C ASP A 464 33.81 32.72 16.05
N ARG A 465 33.38 33.49 17.07
CA ARG A 465 34.14 34.67 17.53
C ARG A 465 35.56 34.30 17.97
N LEU A 466 35.72 33.22 18.73
CA LEU A 466 37.03 32.76 19.21
C LEU A 466 37.92 32.29 18.06
N ARG A 467 37.34 31.63 17.03
CA ARG A 467 38.06 31.25 15.81
C ARG A 467 38.52 32.46 15.03
N ASP A 468 37.67 33.47 14.84
CA ASP A 468 38.03 34.70 14.15
C ASP A 468 39.11 35.47 14.89
N ALA A 469 39.01 35.54 16.23
CA ALA A 469 40.05 36.11 17.08
C ALA A 469 41.38 35.35 16.95
N LEU A 470 41.33 34.01 16.95
CA LEU A 470 42.52 33.17 16.75
C LEU A 470 43.16 33.44 15.38
N HIS A 471 42.39 33.42 14.30
CA HIS A 471 42.90 33.72 12.96
C HIS A 471 43.41 35.16 12.83
N GLY A 472 42.82 36.12 13.55
CA GLY A 472 43.33 37.48 13.68
C GLY A 472 44.73 37.50 14.31
N ASN A 473 44.86 36.88 15.49
CA ASN A 473 46.12 36.77 16.22
C ASN A 473 47.18 36.01 15.43
N GLU A 474 46.82 34.95 14.69
CA GLU A 474 47.75 34.20 13.86
C GLU A 474 48.26 35.02 12.66
N ARG A 475 47.39 35.82 12.03
CA ARG A 475 47.78 36.76 10.97
C ARG A 475 48.69 37.85 11.51
N GLU A 476 48.38 38.41 12.67
CA GLU A 476 49.23 39.41 13.32
C GLU A 476 50.60 38.82 13.68
N ARG A 477 50.64 37.62 14.25
CA ARG A 477 51.88 36.88 14.52
C ARG A 477 52.67 36.65 13.23
N GLY A 478 52.00 36.24 12.15
CA GLY A 478 52.63 36.04 10.84
C GLY A 478 53.22 37.33 10.27
N ALA A 479 52.50 38.44 10.36
CA ALA A 479 52.96 39.76 9.93
C ALA A 479 54.15 40.25 10.75
N LEU A 480 54.11 40.09 12.08
CA LEU A 480 55.21 40.40 12.98
C LEU A 480 56.44 39.54 12.68
N ALA A 481 56.25 38.23 12.48
CA ALA A 481 57.34 37.31 12.12
C ALA A 481 57.99 37.68 10.78
N ALA A 482 57.19 38.01 9.76
CA ALA A 482 57.69 38.47 8.47
C ALA A 482 58.45 39.80 8.61
N ARG A 483 57.95 40.73 9.43
CA ARG A 483 58.61 42.01 9.70
C ARG A 483 59.94 41.82 10.43
N VAL A 484 60.00 40.93 11.42
CA VAL A 484 61.24 40.55 12.11
C VAL A 484 62.22 39.91 11.13
N SER A 485 61.76 39.01 10.27
CA SER A 485 62.62 38.37 9.26
C SER A 485 63.18 39.37 8.25
N ALA A 486 62.35 40.33 7.79
CA ALA A 486 62.77 41.37 6.86
C ALA A 486 63.76 42.34 7.49
N LEU A 487 63.51 42.78 8.72
CA LEU A 487 64.44 43.62 9.49
C LEU A 487 65.76 42.89 9.77
N SER A 488 65.70 41.62 10.14
CA SER A 488 66.90 40.81 10.38
C SER A 488 67.72 40.66 9.10
N SER A 489 67.08 40.38 7.96
CA SER A 489 67.75 40.26 6.66
C SER A 489 68.34 41.60 6.18
N ALA A 490 67.69 42.73 6.49
CA ALA A 490 68.22 44.06 6.20
C ALA A 490 69.43 44.41 7.09
N MET A 491 69.46 43.92 8.33
CA MET A 491 70.62 44.07 9.22
C MET A 491 71.77 43.12 8.89
N GLU A 492 71.51 41.99 8.22
CA GLU A 492 72.51 40.98 7.82
C GLU A 492 73.19 41.29 6.48
N GLN A 493 73.00 42.49 5.92
CA GLN A 493 73.75 42.92 4.73
C GLN A 493 75.22 43.16 5.13
N LYS A 494 76.10 42.21 4.78
CA LYS A 494 77.55 42.27 5.06
C LYS A 494 78.13 43.58 4.52
N ASP A 495 78.55 44.46 5.42
CA ASP A 495 79.32 45.65 5.10
C ASP A 495 80.77 45.27 4.77
N GLY A 496 81.03 45.06 3.47
CA GLY A 496 82.32 44.60 2.98
C GLY A 496 83.44 45.62 3.15
N SER A 497 83.11 46.88 3.33
CA SER A 497 84.06 47.98 3.47
C SER A 497 84.92 47.83 4.74
N SER A 498 84.30 47.44 5.85
CA SER A 498 85.01 47.16 7.11
C SER A 498 85.96 45.95 7.00
N ALA A 499 85.54 44.90 6.29
CA ALA A 499 86.38 43.72 6.04
C ALA A 499 87.55 44.02 5.09
N LEU A 500 87.37 44.94 4.14
CA LEU A 500 88.39 45.37 3.19
C LEU A 500 89.49 46.22 3.87
N VAL A 501 89.11 47.12 4.78
CA VAL A 501 90.06 47.91 5.58
C VAL A 501 90.88 47.00 6.51
N ALA A 502 90.27 45.98 7.09
CA ALA A 502 90.97 45.00 7.92
C ALA A 502 92.04 44.19 7.13
N ALA A 503 91.90 44.05 5.81
CA ALA A 503 92.84 43.32 4.95
C ALA A 503 94.16 44.09 4.68
N ARG A 504 94.24 45.39 5.02
CA ARG A 504 95.44 46.25 4.88
C ARG A 504 96.14 46.14 3.52
N LEU A 505 95.35 46.25 2.44
CA LEU A 505 95.88 46.30 1.07
C LEU A 505 96.67 47.58 0.83
N ASP A 506 97.69 47.49 -0.02
CA ASP A 506 98.59 48.61 -0.32
C ASP A 506 97.85 49.73 -1.08
N GLY A 507 97.96 50.98 -0.60
CA GLY A 507 97.24 52.13 -1.16
C GLY A 507 95.80 52.35 -0.68
N ILE A 508 95.33 51.59 0.33
CA ILE A 508 94.07 51.86 1.04
C ILE A 508 94.37 52.60 2.35
N GLN A 509 93.78 53.78 2.54
CA GLN A 509 94.05 54.64 3.71
C GLN A 509 93.14 54.37 4.92
N GLY A 510 91.99 53.72 4.71
CA GLY A 510 90.99 53.48 5.76
C GLY A 510 89.59 53.83 5.30
N LEU A 511 88.68 54.06 6.25
CA LEU A 511 87.33 54.53 5.92
C LEU A 511 87.34 56.04 5.65
N VAL A 512 86.44 56.48 4.78
CA VAL A 512 86.25 57.91 4.47
C VAL A 512 85.93 58.70 5.73
N ALA A 513 85.09 58.17 6.63
CA ALA A 513 84.73 58.79 7.91
C ALA A 513 85.95 59.21 8.78
N GLU A 514 87.04 58.44 8.72
CA GLU A 514 88.25 58.70 9.52
C GLU A 514 89.06 59.89 8.99
N HIS A 515 88.84 60.27 7.72
CA HIS A 515 89.61 61.29 7.00
C HIS A 515 88.79 62.56 6.73
N VAL A 516 87.61 62.69 7.34
CA VAL A 516 86.70 63.83 7.18
C VAL A 516 86.56 64.57 8.52
N GLN A 517 86.91 65.85 8.56
CA GLN A 517 86.65 66.75 9.69
C GLN A 517 85.59 67.78 9.31
N VAL A 518 84.52 67.87 10.10
CA VAL A 518 83.38 68.77 9.86
C VAL A 518 83.36 69.90 10.89
N SER A 519 83.00 71.11 10.45
CA SER A 519 82.77 72.25 11.34
C SER A 519 81.54 72.01 12.24
N PRO A 520 81.60 72.39 13.53
CA PRO A 520 80.49 72.16 14.47
C PRO A 520 79.16 72.78 14.00
N GLY A 521 78.07 72.01 14.07
CA GLY A 521 76.72 72.42 13.65
C GLY A 521 76.31 71.92 12.27
N TYR A 522 77.24 71.41 11.46
CA TYR A 522 76.98 70.91 10.11
C TYR A 522 77.10 69.38 9.97
N GLU A 523 77.35 68.66 11.06
CA GLU A 523 77.64 67.22 11.07
C GLU A 523 76.48 66.41 10.46
N ALA A 524 75.24 66.70 10.85
CA ALA A 524 74.06 65.99 10.35
C ALA A 524 73.84 66.21 8.84
N ALA A 525 74.12 67.42 8.34
CA ALA A 525 73.99 67.76 6.93
C ALA A 525 75.06 67.07 6.08
N ILE A 526 76.31 67.02 6.56
CA ILE A 526 77.40 66.33 5.88
C ILE A 526 77.23 64.81 5.91
N ALA A 527 76.77 64.24 7.03
CA ALA A 527 76.44 62.83 7.11
C ALA A 527 75.33 62.42 6.13
N ALA A 528 74.28 63.25 6.00
CA ALA A 528 73.22 63.03 5.02
C ALA A 528 73.72 63.17 3.57
N ALA A 529 74.65 64.09 3.32
CA ALA A 529 75.25 64.33 2.01
C ALA A 529 76.15 63.19 1.53
N LEU A 530 76.97 62.62 2.43
CA LEU A 530 77.85 61.48 2.11
C LEU A 530 77.07 60.16 2.09
N GLY A 531 76.03 60.01 2.91
CA GLY A 531 75.18 58.81 2.91
C GLY A 531 76.00 57.54 3.11
N SER A 532 75.84 56.55 2.21
CA SER A 532 76.59 55.29 2.25
C SER A 532 78.09 55.43 1.97
N LEU A 533 78.52 56.57 1.40
CA LEU A 533 79.94 56.83 1.10
C LEU A 533 80.74 57.18 2.36
N THR A 534 80.08 57.39 3.50
CA THR A 534 80.75 57.57 4.81
C THR A 534 81.52 56.31 5.21
N ASP A 535 80.92 55.15 4.93
CA ASP A 535 81.48 53.81 5.18
C ASP A 535 82.27 53.30 3.96
N ALA A 536 82.52 54.13 2.95
CA ALA A 536 83.36 53.77 1.81
C ALA A 536 84.83 53.74 2.21
N VAL A 537 85.60 52.95 1.46
CA VAL A 537 87.04 52.81 1.63
C VAL A 537 87.78 53.87 0.82
N LEU A 538 88.71 54.59 1.45
CA LEU A 538 89.54 55.60 0.79
C LEU A 538 90.78 54.97 0.15
N SER A 539 91.00 55.23 -1.14
CA SER A 539 92.11 54.69 -1.94
C SER A 539 92.99 55.80 -2.51
N ASP A 540 94.31 55.63 -2.46
CA ASP A 540 95.30 56.61 -2.92
C ASP A 540 95.32 56.77 -4.44
N SER A 541 95.08 55.68 -5.15
CA SER A 541 95.16 55.66 -6.61
C SER A 541 94.03 54.85 -7.24
N ARG A 542 93.82 55.06 -8.54
CA ARG A 542 92.85 54.28 -9.32
C ARG A 542 93.19 52.79 -9.35
N ASP A 543 94.48 52.46 -9.44
CA ASP A 543 94.94 51.08 -9.50
C ASP A 543 94.72 50.36 -8.17
N ALA A 544 95.00 51.04 -7.04
CA ALA A 544 94.69 50.52 -5.70
C ALA A 544 93.18 50.31 -5.49
N ALA A 545 92.33 51.21 -6.01
CA ALA A 545 90.88 51.06 -5.92
C ALA A 545 90.36 49.86 -6.73
N LEU A 546 90.92 49.62 -7.92
CA LEU A 546 90.57 48.45 -8.74
C LEU A 546 91.03 47.15 -8.09
N ALA A 547 92.24 47.11 -7.51
CA ALA A 547 92.74 45.95 -6.78
C ALA A 547 91.88 45.64 -5.54
N ALA A 548 91.41 46.67 -4.83
CA ALA A 548 90.50 46.53 -3.69
C ALA A 548 89.14 45.93 -4.10
N LEU A 549 88.59 46.36 -5.24
CA LEU A 549 87.35 45.80 -5.79
C LEU A 549 87.52 44.35 -6.27
N GLU A 550 88.65 44.02 -6.90
CA GLU A 550 88.97 42.65 -7.31
C GLU A 550 89.13 41.71 -6.10
N TYR A 551 89.78 42.19 -5.03
CA TYR A 551 89.87 41.45 -3.77
C TYR A 551 88.50 41.21 -3.14
N SER A 552 87.62 42.23 -3.13
CA SER A 552 86.26 42.11 -2.63
C SER A 552 85.44 41.07 -3.41
N ALA A 553 85.53 41.08 -4.74
CA ALA A 553 84.85 40.13 -5.60
C ALA A 553 85.33 38.68 -5.39
N ASN A 554 86.64 38.47 -5.21
CA ASN A 554 87.21 37.14 -5.00
C ASN A 554 86.91 36.56 -3.61
N ASN A 555 86.61 37.39 -2.62
CA ASN A 555 86.35 36.97 -1.23
C ASN A 555 84.88 37.10 -0.81
N ASP A 556 83.98 37.39 -1.77
CA ASP A 556 82.53 37.52 -1.57
C ASP A 556 82.17 38.45 -0.40
N LEU A 557 82.87 39.59 -0.32
CA LEU A 557 82.75 40.54 0.80
C LEU A 557 81.48 41.40 0.74
N GLY A 558 80.62 41.21 -0.28
CA GLY A 558 79.37 41.96 -0.43
C GLY A 558 79.57 43.33 -1.09
N ARG A 559 78.74 44.31 -0.72
CA ARG A 559 78.81 45.66 -1.30
C ARG A 559 80.00 46.40 -0.69
N VAL A 560 80.88 46.89 -1.55
CA VAL A 560 82.03 47.73 -1.17
C VAL A 560 82.00 48.98 -2.04
N GLU A 561 82.09 50.13 -1.40
CA GLU A 561 82.23 51.43 -2.07
C GLU A 561 83.65 51.93 -1.85
N VAL A 562 84.32 52.41 -2.91
CA VAL A 562 85.69 52.91 -2.84
C VAL A 562 85.72 54.34 -3.37
N VAL A 563 86.29 55.25 -2.59
CA VAL A 563 86.47 56.67 -2.94
C VAL A 563 87.95 56.94 -3.16
N LEU A 564 88.29 57.68 -4.22
CA LEU A 564 89.67 58.05 -4.53
C LEU A 564 90.08 59.28 -3.71
N GLY A 565 91.18 59.20 -2.97
CA GLY A 565 91.74 60.31 -2.20
C GLY A 565 92.37 61.39 -3.07
N GLU A 566 93.10 60.97 -4.11
CA GLU A 566 93.69 61.86 -5.12
C GLU A 566 93.09 61.60 -6.50
N THR A 567 92.41 62.60 -7.05
CA THR A 567 91.99 62.59 -8.46
C THR A 567 93.04 63.32 -9.29
N ALA A 568 93.58 62.67 -10.33
CA ALA A 568 94.52 63.24 -11.30
C ALA A 568 93.89 64.31 -12.23
N VAL A 569 92.96 65.11 -11.71
CA VAL A 569 92.28 66.19 -12.42
C VAL A 569 92.50 67.48 -11.64
N ASP A 570 93.72 67.99 -11.75
CA ASP A 570 94.08 69.38 -11.44
C ASP A 570 93.66 70.34 -12.59
N VAL A 571 92.63 69.98 -13.38
CA VAL A 571 92.26 70.66 -14.65
C VAL A 571 90.77 71.00 -14.79
N LEU A 572 89.94 70.69 -13.81
CA LEU A 572 88.67 71.38 -13.65
C LEU A 572 88.67 71.95 -12.25
N ALA A 573 88.92 73.25 -12.17
CA ALA A 573 88.40 74.05 -11.08
C ALA A 573 86.90 73.71 -10.95
N ALA A 574 86.58 72.78 -10.05
CA ALA A 574 85.36 72.89 -9.30
C ALA A 574 85.54 74.19 -8.51
N ARG A 575 85.27 75.32 -9.18
CA ARG A 575 84.77 76.47 -8.45
C ARG A 575 83.67 75.84 -7.59
N PRO A 576 83.76 75.88 -6.24
CA PRO A 576 82.53 75.71 -5.48
C PRO A 576 81.52 76.64 -6.16
N LEU A 577 80.26 76.23 -6.31
CA LEU A 577 79.26 77.15 -6.83
C LEU A 577 79.34 78.42 -5.98
N GLU A 578 80.09 79.43 -6.42
CA GLU A 578 80.14 80.77 -5.85
C GLU A 578 78.90 81.49 -6.38
N VAL A 579 77.77 80.83 -6.23
CA VAL A 579 76.48 81.50 -6.26
C VAL A 579 76.37 82.06 -4.86
N SER A 580 76.60 83.37 -4.74
CA SER A 580 76.39 84.10 -3.49
C SER A 580 74.89 84.05 -3.18
N LEU A 581 74.47 82.99 -2.50
CA LEU A 581 73.09 82.66 -2.16
C LEU A 581 72.74 83.17 -0.76
N GLY A 582 73.16 84.40 -0.42
CA GLY A 582 72.85 85.03 0.86
C GLY A 582 73.44 84.33 2.09
N ASP A 583 73.32 84.94 3.26
CA ASP A 583 73.94 84.47 4.51
C ASP A 583 73.36 83.14 5.06
N ALA A 584 72.31 82.58 4.41
CA ALA A 584 71.56 81.42 4.90
C ALA A 584 71.88 80.10 4.16
N ILE A 585 72.83 80.10 3.20
CA ILE A 585 73.22 78.90 2.45
C ILE A 585 74.73 78.75 2.45
N VAL A 586 75.21 77.57 2.86
CA VAL A 586 76.63 77.25 2.97
C VAL A 586 76.97 76.05 2.10
N SER A 587 78.05 76.12 1.32
CA SER A 587 78.52 74.97 0.55
C SER A 587 79.09 73.90 1.48
N ALA A 588 78.69 72.64 1.26
CA ALA A 588 79.19 71.49 2.01
C ALA A 588 80.72 71.35 1.94
N ALA A 589 81.33 71.74 0.81
CA ALA A 589 82.78 71.69 0.63
C ALA A 589 83.57 72.77 1.41
N HIS A 590 82.89 73.78 1.98
CA HIS A 590 83.50 74.83 2.82
C HIS A 590 83.44 74.53 4.32
N VAL A 591 82.53 73.66 4.75
CA VAL A 591 82.37 73.26 6.16
C VAL A 591 83.06 71.93 6.48
N VAL A 592 83.85 71.41 5.54
CA VAL A 592 84.55 70.12 5.65
C VAL A 592 86.01 70.24 5.24
N THR A 593 86.89 69.66 6.04
CA THR A 593 88.29 69.36 5.70
C THR A 593 88.41 67.87 5.40
N ALA A 594 88.68 67.52 4.14
CA ALA A 594 88.76 66.13 3.66
C ALA A 594 89.66 66.01 2.41
N PRO A 595 90.07 64.79 2.00
CA PRO A 595 90.80 64.53 0.76
C PRO A 595 90.09 65.05 -0.49
N GLY A 596 90.85 65.31 -1.56
CA GLY A 596 90.37 65.99 -2.76
C GLY A 596 89.15 65.32 -3.41
N GLY A 597 89.16 63.98 -3.52
CA GLY A 597 88.01 63.26 -4.09
C GLY A 597 86.75 63.32 -3.22
N VAL A 598 86.88 63.38 -1.89
CA VAL A 598 85.72 63.56 -0.99
C VAL A 598 85.16 64.98 -1.11
N ARG A 599 86.03 65.99 -1.20
CA ARG A 599 85.60 67.39 -1.41
C ARG A 599 84.91 67.58 -2.75
N LEU A 600 85.33 66.84 -3.79
CA LEU A 600 84.68 66.85 -5.10
C LEU A 600 83.26 66.26 -5.05
N LEU A 601 83.04 65.19 -4.27
CA LEU A 601 81.70 64.65 -4.05
C LEU A 601 80.77 65.67 -3.37
N LEU A 602 81.32 66.47 -2.46
CA LEU A 602 80.60 67.52 -1.74
C LEU A 602 80.50 68.85 -2.50
N SER A 603 81.20 69.04 -3.63
CA SER A 603 81.30 70.35 -4.29
C SER A 603 79.99 70.84 -4.91
N GLY A 604 79.08 69.92 -5.22
CA GLY A 604 77.74 70.23 -5.74
C GLY A 604 76.65 70.35 -4.67
N ILE A 605 77.00 70.25 -3.37
CA ILE A 605 76.03 70.15 -2.28
C ILE A 605 75.99 71.47 -1.51
N LEU A 606 74.77 71.99 -1.32
CA LEU A 606 74.47 73.21 -0.58
C LEU A 606 73.65 72.85 0.66
N ILE A 607 73.97 73.49 1.79
CA ILE A 607 73.31 73.31 3.08
C ILE A 607 72.51 74.58 3.37
N ALA A 608 71.24 74.42 3.71
CA ALA A 608 70.33 75.50 4.08
C ALA A 608 69.72 75.21 5.46
N ASP A 609 69.42 76.24 6.24
CA ASP A 609 68.90 76.10 7.60
C ASP A 609 67.43 75.61 7.64
N ASP A 610 66.65 75.86 6.58
CA ASP A 610 65.27 75.41 6.47
C ASP A 610 64.84 75.04 5.04
N LEU A 611 63.69 74.35 4.94
CA LEU A 611 63.14 73.84 3.67
C LEU A 611 62.68 74.97 2.74
N VAL A 612 62.31 76.12 3.28
CA VAL A 612 61.85 77.27 2.48
C VAL A 612 63.04 77.87 1.74
N THR A 613 64.14 78.08 2.46
CA THR A 613 65.43 78.57 1.97
C THR A 613 66.02 77.62 0.92
N ALA A 614 65.98 76.31 1.17
CA ALA A 614 66.40 75.31 0.20
C ALA A 614 65.57 75.36 -1.10
N ARG A 615 64.26 75.58 -1.01
CA ARG A 615 63.35 75.63 -2.17
C ARG A 615 63.56 76.88 -3.01
N ASP A 616 63.77 78.03 -2.37
CA ASP A 616 64.05 79.29 -3.07
C ASP A 616 65.39 79.21 -3.82
N ALA A 617 66.41 78.58 -3.22
CA ALA A 617 67.71 78.37 -3.84
C ALA A 617 67.69 77.36 -4.99
N TRP A 618 66.86 76.32 -4.92
CA TRP A 618 66.68 75.36 -6.01
C TRP A 618 66.02 75.97 -7.25
N SER A 619 65.24 77.05 -7.06
CA SER A 619 64.48 77.72 -8.14
C SER A 619 65.28 78.79 -8.91
N ARG A 620 66.52 79.07 -8.49
CA ARG A 620 67.48 79.98 -9.14
C ARG A 620 68.56 79.20 -9.84
#